data_AF-A0A8S9Z4W4-F1
#
_entry.id   AF-A0A8S9Z4W4-F1
#
_cell.length_a   1.000
_cell.length_b   1.000
_cell.length_c   1.000
_cell.angle_alpha   90.00
_cell.angle_beta   90.00
_cell.angle_gamma   90.00
#
_symmetry.space_group_name_H-M   'P 1'
#
loop_
_entity.id
_entity.type
_entity.pdbx_description
1 polymer ?
#
loop_
_entity_poly.entity_id
_entity_poly.type
_entity_poly.pdbx_seq_one_letter_code
_entity_poly.pdbx_strand_id
1 'polypeptide(L)'
;MIIRTPPDKPLYAPTRLRVEKITATSVTVSFAAIEGDGFKVNELPRGYQIQLTCIDPPGCSEIRQNRHIQPAVSNSRTVDRINLRQVTEQQPPHGIIPIIREEISGLSPYTLYEFRVAAFNAAGLGPSSTEVEVFRTKESGMKSYGLKSGISLKLDQNFS
;
A
#
# COMPACT_ATOMS: atom_id res chain seq x y z
N MET A 1 42.87 -5.01 -6.77
CA MET A 1 41.64 -4.20 -6.85
C MET A 1 40.46 -5.16 -6.91
N ILE A 2 39.65 -5.27 -5.86
CA ILE A 2 38.45 -6.11 -5.89
C ILE A 2 37.37 -5.30 -6.61
N ILE A 3 37.10 -5.62 -7.88
CA ILE A 3 35.97 -5.04 -8.60
C ILE A 3 34.71 -5.68 -8.02
N ARG A 4 34.05 -4.98 -7.11
CA ARG A 4 32.71 -5.38 -6.66
C ARG A 4 31.73 -4.95 -7.75
N THR A 5 31.10 -5.90 -8.40
CA THR A 5 29.97 -5.61 -9.31
C THR A 5 28.91 -4.83 -8.53
N PRO A 6 28.38 -3.72 -9.07
CA PRO A 6 27.26 -3.00 -8.44
C PRO A 6 26.09 -3.95 -8.18
N PRO A 7 25.31 -3.75 -7.11
CA PRO A 7 24.10 -4.54 -6.91
C PRO A 7 23.13 -4.29 -8.06
N ASP A 8 22.43 -5.34 -8.50
CA ASP A 8 21.36 -5.22 -9.48
C ASP A 8 20.04 -4.83 -8.78
N LYS A 9 19.14 -4.21 -9.54
CA LYS A 9 17.77 -3.95 -9.07
C LYS A 9 17.03 -5.28 -8.83
N PRO A 10 16.00 -5.32 -7.97
CA PRO A 10 15.22 -6.53 -7.77
C PRO A 10 14.63 -7.04 -9.10
N LEU A 11 14.81 -8.33 -9.38
CA LEU A 11 14.37 -8.94 -10.65
C LEU A 11 12.91 -9.39 -10.63
N TYR A 12 12.35 -9.60 -9.44
CA TYR A 12 11.00 -10.12 -9.27
C TYR A 12 10.10 -9.07 -8.62
N ALA A 13 8.81 -9.22 -8.83
CA ALA A 13 7.79 -8.40 -8.19
C ALA A 13 7.12 -9.16 -7.04
N PRO A 14 6.54 -8.46 -6.06
CA PRO A 14 5.70 -9.11 -5.05
C PRO A 14 4.46 -9.76 -5.69
N THR A 15 3.93 -10.79 -5.03
CA THR A 15 2.79 -11.60 -5.51
C THR A 15 1.67 -11.66 -4.45
N ARG A 16 0.55 -12.32 -4.76
CA ARG A 16 -0.57 -12.51 -3.82
C ARG A 16 -1.16 -11.18 -3.34
N LEU A 17 -1.38 -10.23 -4.24
CA LEU A 17 -1.97 -8.95 -3.91
C LEU A 17 -3.41 -9.15 -3.43
N ARG A 18 -3.80 -8.44 -2.37
CA ARG A 18 -5.16 -8.46 -1.82
C ARG A 18 -5.56 -7.09 -1.33
N VAL A 19 -6.82 -6.73 -1.57
CA VAL A 19 -7.49 -5.63 -0.88
C VAL A 19 -8.30 -6.21 0.27
N GLU A 20 -7.91 -5.90 1.51
CA GLU A 20 -8.50 -6.49 2.72
C GLU A 20 -9.66 -5.65 3.27
N LYS A 21 -9.51 -4.32 3.28
CA LYS A 21 -10.51 -3.40 3.83
C LYS A 21 -10.55 -2.11 3.03
N ILE A 22 -11.76 -1.60 2.78
CA ILE A 22 -11.98 -0.35 2.05
C ILE A 22 -12.86 0.59 2.88
N THR A 23 -12.41 1.84 3.03
CA THR A 23 -13.17 2.94 3.60
C THR A 23 -13.46 3.99 2.51
N ALA A 24 -14.01 5.14 2.91
CA ALA A 24 -14.22 6.23 1.96
C ALA A 24 -12.90 6.89 1.52
N THR A 25 -11.86 6.85 2.34
CA THR A 25 -10.61 7.58 2.09
C THR A 25 -9.35 6.77 2.37
N SER A 26 -9.49 5.49 2.70
CA SER A 26 -8.38 4.56 2.92
C SER A 26 -8.67 3.15 2.41
N VAL A 27 -7.59 2.40 2.17
CA VAL A 27 -7.59 0.99 1.83
C VAL A 27 -6.53 0.26 2.65
N THR A 28 -6.84 -0.93 3.14
CA THR A 28 -5.85 -1.88 3.68
C THR A 28 -5.54 -2.91 2.60
N VAL A 29 -4.27 -3.04 2.24
CA VAL A 29 -3.78 -3.99 1.24
C VAL A 29 -2.78 -4.96 1.84
N SER A 30 -2.67 -6.15 1.25
CA SER A 30 -1.63 -7.10 1.59
C SER A 30 -1.00 -7.76 0.36
N PHE A 31 0.26 -8.19 0.50
CA PHE A 31 1.02 -8.86 -0.54
C PHE A 31 2.15 -9.71 0.06
N ALA A 32 2.59 -10.72 -0.68
CA ALA A 32 3.71 -11.57 -0.31
C ALA A 32 5.04 -10.89 -0.62
N ALA A 33 5.94 -10.85 0.37
CA ALA A 33 7.31 -10.39 0.23
C ALA A 33 8.06 -11.21 -0.82
N ILE A 34 9.13 -10.64 -1.38
CA ILE A 34 10.03 -11.40 -2.25
C ILE A 34 11.05 -12.08 -1.36
N GLU A 35 11.02 -13.40 -1.31
CA GLU A 35 12.05 -14.18 -0.62
C GLU A 35 13.29 -14.36 -1.48
N GLY A 36 14.43 -14.33 -0.79
CA GLY A 36 15.75 -14.39 -1.35
C GLY A 36 16.25 -15.81 -1.61
N ASP A 37 15.41 -16.76 -2.00
CA ASP A 37 15.89 -18.13 -2.20
C ASP A 37 16.83 -18.14 -3.42
N GLY A 38 18.14 -18.16 -3.15
CA GLY A 38 19.21 -17.99 -4.16
C GLY A 38 19.62 -16.55 -4.48
N PHE A 39 19.11 -15.52 -3.79
CA PHE A 39 19.54 -14.14 -4.01
C PHE A 39 20.82 -13.84 -3.23
N LYS A 40 21.76 -13.13 -3.86
CA LYS A 40 22.86 -12.53 -3.10
C LYS A 40 22.26 -11.53 -2.12
N VAL A 41 22.77 -11.45 -0.89
CA VAL A 41 22.29 -10.50 0.15
C VAL A 41 22.18 -9.05 -0.36
N ASN A 42 23.03 -8.67 -1.32
CA ASN A 42 23.04 -7.35 -1.93
C ASN A 42 21.89 -7.08 -2.92
N GLU A 43 21.16 -8.12 -3.31
CA GLU A 43 20.04 -8.09 -4.27
C GLU A 43 18.68 -8.17 -3.55
N LEU A 44 18.68 -8.34 -2.22
CA LEU A 44 17.46 -8.30 -1.43
C LEU A 44 16.78 -6.91 -1.49
N PRO A 45 15.45 -6.88 -1.51
CA PRO A 45 14.72 -5.62 -1.48
C PRO A 45 14.97 -4.89 -0.15
N ARG A 46 15.23 -3.58 -0.23
CA ARG A 46 15.25 -2.69 0.95
C ARG A 46 13.85 -2.24 1.34
N GLY A 47 12.90 -2.33 0.42
CA GLY A 47 11.53 -1.92 0.64
C GLY A 47 10.65 -2.18 -0.57
N TYR A 48 9.44 -1.66 -0.50
CA TYR A 48 8.40 -1.81 -1.51
C TYR A 48 7.82 -0.45 -1.86
N GLN A 49 7.53 -0.24 -3.14
CA GLN A 49 6.75 0.89 -3.64
C GLN A 49 5.35 0.37 -3.98
N ILE A 50 4.35 0.83 -3.23
CA ILE A 50 2.95 0.65 -3.56
C ILE A 50 2.54 1.76 -4.52
N GLN A 51 1.88 1.40 -5.61
CA GLN A 51 1.33 2.33 -6.59
C GLN A 51 -0.20 2.19 -6.61
N LEU A 52 -0.89 3.28 -6.27
CA LEU A 52 -2.33 3.44 -6.49
C LEU A 52 -2.58 4.41 -7.62
N THR A 53 -3.32 3.96 -8.64
CA THR A 53 -3.66 4.77 -9.82
C THR A 53 -5.17 4.91 -9.89
N CYS A 54 -5.68 6.15 -9.84
CA CYS A 54 -7.09 6.41 -10.14
C CYS A 54 -7.38 6.05 -11.60
N ILE A 55 -8.50 5.36 -11.83
CA ILE A 55 -8.96 4.96 -13.17
C ILE A 55 -10.46 5.24 -13.40
N ASP A 56 -11.09 6.12 -12.61
CA ASP A 56 -12.52 6.47 -12.71
C ASP A 56 -12.77 7.63 -13.71
N PRO A 57 -13.41 7.39 -14.87
CA PRO A 57 -13.79 8.47 -15.79
C PRO A 57 -15.01 9.24 -15.26
N PRO A 58 -15.10 10.59 -15.41
CA PRO A 58 -14.27 11.47 -16.23
C PRO A 58 -13.13 12.21 -15.50
N GLY A 59 -12.83 11.90 -14.24
CA GLY A 59 -12.07 12.83 -13.39
C GLY A 59 -11.13 12.17 -12.39
N CYS A 60 -10.05 11.56 -12.88
CA CYS A 60 -8.85 11.38 -12.06
C CYS A 60 -8.06 12.68 -12.07
N SER A 61 -8.06 13.42 -10.95
CA SER A 61 -7.23 14.61 -10.79
C SER A 61 -5.75 14.22 -10.58
N GLU A 62 -5.12 13.55 -11.54
CA GLU A 62 -3.70 13.13 -11.53
C GLU A 62 -3.19 12.46 -10.23
N ILE A 63 -4.05 11.84 -9.41
CA ILE A 63 -3.64 11.19 -8.17
C ILE A 63 -3.03 9.82 -8.52
N ARG A 64 -1.73 9.80 -8.81
CA ARG A 64 -0.88 8.62 -8.61
C ARG A 64 -0.20 8.74 -7.27
N GLN A 65 -0.58 7.88 -6.33
CA GLN A 65 0.08 7.80 -5.03
C GLN A 65 1.09 6.67 -5.05
N ASN A 66 2.37 7.05 -4.98
CA ASN A 66 3.47 6.12 -4.77
C ASN A 66 3.87 6.17 -3.29
N ARG A 67 3.71 5.06 -2.57
CA ARG A 67 4.10 4.95 -1.16
C ARG A 67 5.28 4.00 -1.03
N HIS A 68 6.42 4.52 -0.61
CA HIS A 68 7.59 3.72 -0.25
C HIS A 68 7.45 3.25 1.19
N ILE A 69 7.49 1.94 1.38
CA ILE A 69 7.54 1.32 2.70
C ILE A 69 8.86 0.57 2.82
N GLN A 70 9.49 0.66 3.98
CA GLN A 70 10.56 -0.25 4.37
C GLN A 70 9.94 -1.25 5.35
N PRO A 71 10.31 -2.54 5.30
CA PRO A 71 9.94 -3.46 6.36
C PRO A 71 10.45 -2.85 7.68
N ALA A 72 9.59 -2.82 8.70
CA ALA A 72 10.02 -2.40 10.03
C ALA A 72 11.12 -3.36 10.46
N VAL A 73 12.38 -2.92 10.39
CA VAL A 73 13.47 -3.62 11.05
C VAL A 73 13.16 -3.46 12.53
N SER A 74 12.50 -4.46 13.11
CA SER A 74 12.32 -4.52 14.54
C SER A 74 13.72 -4.64 15.13
N ASN A 75 14.29 -3.51 15.53
CA ASN A 75 15.45 -3.46 16.40
C ASN A 75 15.03 -3.93 17.81
N SER A 76 14.32 -5.05 17.94
CA SER A 76 14.07 -5.67 19.24
C SER A 76 15.30 -6.48 19.60
N ARG A 77 16.33 -5.77 20.09
CA ARG A 77 17.24 -6.34 21.09
C ARG A 77 16.43 -6.57 22.37
N THR A 78 15.54 -7.55 22.32
CA THR A 78 15.01 -8.23 23.49
C THR A 78 15.12 -9.69 23.13
N VAL A 79 16.30 -10.25 23.40
CA VAL A 79 16.43 -11.67 23.67
C VAL A 79 15.65 -11.90 24.96
N ASP A 80 14.32 -11.90 24.87
CA ASP A 80 13.50 -12.40 25.95
C ASP A 80 13.80 -13.89 26.03
N ARG A 81 14.35 -14.24 27.18
CA ARG A 81 14.77 -15.57 27.61
C ARG A 81 13.55 -16.46 27.79
N ILE A 82 12.76 -16.66 26.74
CA ILE A 82 11.61 -17.55 26.78
C ILE A 82 12.14 -18.99 26.67
N ASN A 83 11.83 -19.77 27.70
CA ASN A 83 12.26 -21.14 27.94
C ASN A 83 12.23 -22.02 26.68
N LEU A 84 13.40 -22.57 26.35
CA LEU A 84 13.67 -23.41 25.19
C LEU A 84 13.14 -24.87 25.32
N ARG A 85 12.02 -25.11 26.00
CA ARG A 85 11.46 -26.45 26.14
C ARG A 85 9.95 -26.40 25.92
N GLN A 86 9.49 -27.13 24.91
CA GLN A 86 8.09 -27.30 24.48
C GLN A 86 7.55 -26.33 23.41
N VAL A 87 8.33 -26.04 22.37
CA VAL A 87 7.74 -25.91 21.03
C VAL A 87 8.13 -27.17 20.28
N THR A 88 7.17 -28.07 20.15
CA THR A 88 7.28 -29.31 19.40
C THR A 88 7.91 -29.00 18.06
N GLU A 89 8.94 -29.77 17.74
CA GLU A 89 9.67 -29.80 16.49
C GLU A 89 8.73 -30.20 15.33
N GLN A 90 7.89 -29.27 14.93
CA GLN A 90 7.42 -29.17 13.55
C GLN A 90 8.41 -28.23 12.90
N GLN A 91 9.49 -28.80 12.35
CA GLN A 91 10.28 -28.16 11.31
C GLN A 91 9.30 -27.39 10.40
N PRO A 92 9.35 -26.05 10.27
CA PRO A 92 8.50 -25.40 9.30
C PRO A 92 8.90 -25.99 7.94
N PRO A 93 7.99 -26.65 7.21
CA PRO A 93 8.32 -27.12 5.88
C PRO A 93 8.70 -25.88 5.09
N HIS A 94 9.87 -25.87 4.48
CA HIS A 94 10.34 -24.89 3.49
C HIS A 94 9.39 -23.71 3.18
N GLY A 95 9.80 -22.46 3.46
CA GLY A 95 9.25 -21.27 2.78
C GLY A 95 7.92 -20.70 3.30
N ILE A 96 7.94 -20.09 4.49
CA ILE A 96 6.87 -19.16 4.88
C ILE A 96 7.20 -17.78 4.32
N ILE A 97 6.74 -17.49 3.09
CA ILE A 97 6.86 -16.16 2.49
C ILE A 97 6.11 -15.14 3.38
N PRO A 98 6.79 -14.10 3.91
CA PRO A 98 6.14 -13.09 4.74
C PRO A 98 5.02 -12.35 4.00
N ILE A 99 3.89 -12.12 4.66
CA ILE A 99 2.82 -11.25 4.13
C ILE A 99 2.96 -9.87 4.76
N ILE A 100 3.09 -8.86 3.92
CA ILE A 100 3.14 -7.45 4.30
C ILE A 100 1.72 -6.88 4.23
N ARG A 101 1.33 -6.08 5.22
CA ARG A 101 0.02 -5.43 5.31
C ARG A 101 0.19 -3.94 5.53
N GLU A 102 -0.50 -3.13 4.73
CA GLU A 102 -0.39 -1.67 4.80
C GLU A 102 -1.76 -1.00 4.68
N GLU A 103 -2.01 -0.01 5.53
CA GLU A 103 -3.12 0.92 5.34
C GLU A 103 -2.62 2.16 4.59
N ILE A 104 -3.34 2.52 3.52
CA ILE A 104 -3.06 3.68 2.67
C ILE A 104 -4.27 4.60 2.78
N SER A 105 -4.05 5.80 3.30
CA SER A 105 -5.07 6.83 3.49
C SER A 105 -4.89 7.99 2.49
N GLY A 106 -5.83 8.94 2.49
CA GLY A 106 -5.80 10.10 1.58
C GLY A 106 -6.32 9.78 0.18
N LEU A 107 -7.14 8.74 0.04
CA LEU A 107 -7.84 8.41 -1.20
C LEU A 107 -9.09 9.26 -1.36
N SER A 108 -9.49 9.48 -2.61
CA SER A 108 -10.73 10.16 -2.93
C SER A 108 -11.92 9.22 -2.68
N PRO A 109 -13.02 9.69 -2.07
CA PRO A 109 -14.25 8.92 -1.93
C PRO A 109 -14.86 8.52 -3.27
N TYR A 110 -15.57 7.39 -3.26
CA TYR A 110 -16.29 6.86 -4.42
C TYR A 110 -15.46 6.81 -5.72
N THR A 111 -14.17 6.52 -5.60
CA THR A 111 -13.21 6.57 -6.72
C THR A 111 -12.65 5.18 -6.99
N LEU A 112 -12.58 4.79 -8.25
CA LEU A 112 -11.99 3.52 -8.71
C LEU A 112 -10.46 3.61 -8.80
N TYR A 113 -9.76 2.66 -8.19
CA TYR A 113 -8.29 2.57 -8.15
C TYR A 113 -7.78 1.22 -8.64
N GLU A 114 -6.64 1.24 -9.31
CA GLU A 114 -5.77 0.08 -9.51
C GLU A 114 -4.63 0.07 -8.48
N PHE A 115 -4.39 -1.09 -7.87
CA PHE A 115 -3.29 -1.37 -6.95
C PHE A 115 -2.24 -2.26 -7.59
N ARG A 116 -0.98 -1.79 -7.57
CA ARG A 116 0.22 -2.53 -7.93
C ARG A 116 1.31 -2.32 -6.89
N VAL A 117 2.29 -3.22 -6.85
CA VAL A 117 3.45 -3.09 -5.95
C VAL A 117 4.74 -3.50 -6.66
N ALA A 118 5.84 -2.84 -6.34
CA ALA A 118 7.19 -3.17 -6.82
C ALA A 118 8.16 -3.20 -5.64
N ALA A 119 9.21 -4.01 -5.72
CA ALA A 119 10.31 -3.97 -4.76
C ALA A 119 11.38 -2.97 -5.21
N PHE A 120 12.10 -2.35 -4.26
CA PHE A 120 13.25 -1.51 -4.56
C PHE A 120 14.44 -1.80 -3.65
N ASN A 121 15.64 -1.55 -4.15
CA ASN A 121 16.87 -1.54 -3.36
C ASN A 121 17.73 -0.31 -3.76
N ALA A 122 19.01 -0.29 -3.36
CA ALA A 122 19.92 0.82 -3.69
C ALA A 122 20.19 0.99 -5.19
N ALA A 123 20.04 -0.07 -5.99
CA ALA A 123 20.21 -0.04 -7.43
C ALA A 123 18.97 0.48 -8.18
N GLY A 124 17.81 0.47 -7.52
CA GLY A 124 16.58 1.07 -8.03
C GLY A 124 15.35 0.19 -7.85
N LEU A 125 14.31 0.53 -8.61
CA LEU A 125 13.01 -0.13 -8.61
C LEU A 125 13.02 -1.35 -9.54
N GLY A 126 12.56 -2.49 -9.02
CA GLY A 126 12.30 -3.70 -9.79
C GLY A 126 11.02 -3.60 -10.61
N PRO A 127 10.56 -4.71 -11.22
CA PRO A 127 9.30 -4.72 -11.94
C PRO A 127 8.11 -4.52 -11.00
N SER A 128 7.04 -3.92 -11.52
CA SER A 128 5.73 -3.92 -10.86
C SER A 128 5.10 -5.30 -10.92
N SER A 129 4.22 -5.58 -9.95
CA SER A 129 3.40 -6.79 -9.91
C SER A 129 2.66 -6.99 -11.23
N THR A 130 2.67 -8.22 -11.71
CA THR A 130 1.86 -8.67 -12.85
C THR A 130 0.38 -8.68 -12.46
N GLU A 131 0.08 -9.17 -11.26
CA GLU A 131 -1.23 -9.05 -10.61
C GLU A 131 -1.62 -7.59 -10.40
N VAL A 132 -2.91 -7.31 -10.58
CA VAL A 132 -3.55 -6.02 -10.35
C VAL A 132 -4.82 -6.27 -9.55
N GLU A 133 -4.97 -5.55 -8.45
CA GLU A 133 -6.24 -5.51 -7.72
C GLU A 133 -6.93 -4.19 -8.04
N VAL A 134 -8.23 -4.24 -8.36
CA VAL A 134 -9.04 -3.06 -8.66
C VAL A 134 -10.11 -2.92 -7.61
N PHE A 135 -10.23 -1.73 -7.02
CA PHE A 135 -11.22 -1.47 -5.97
C PHE A 135 -11.80 -0.06 -6.05
N ARG A 136 -13.03 0.11 -5.56
CA ARG A 136 -13.68 1.43 -5.43
C ARG A 136 -13.79 1.80 -3.96
N THR A 137 -13.31 2.98 -3.60
CA THR A 137 -13.51 3.53 -2.25
C THR A 137 -14.99 3.75 -1.96
N LYS A 138 -15.38 3.72 -0.70
CA LYS A 138 -16.78 3.98 -0.31
C LYS A 138 -17.15 5.44 -0.54
N GLU A 139 -18.44 5.72 -0.63
CA GLU A 139 -18.93 7.10 -0.56
C GLU A 139 -18.58 7.70 0.81
N SER A 140 -18.28 9.01 0.84
CA SER A 140 -18.18 9.74 2.09
C SER A 140 -19.59 9.98 2.62
N GLY A 141 -19.84 9.68 3.90
CA GLY A 141 -21.12 9.92 4.56
C GLY A 141 -21.53 11.40 4.63
N MET A 142 -20.69 12.33 4.17
CA MET A 142 -21.07 13.74 4.03
C MET A 142 -21.86 13.97 2.73
N LYS A 143 -23.17 13.67 2.77
CA LYS A 143 -24.13 14.42 1.93
C LYS A 143 -24.43 15.76 2.61
N SER A 144 -23.51 16.71 2.57
CA SER A 144 -23.91 18.11 2.79
C SER A 144 -24.52 18.62 1.49
N TYR A 145 -25.83 18.47 1.33
CA TYR A 145 -26.60 19.34 0.44
C TYR A 145 -26.53 20.76 1.02
N GLY A 146 -25.39 21.42 0.82
CA GLY A 146 -25.19 22.81 1.17
C GLY A 146 -25.95 23.68 0.19
N LEU A 147 -27.24 23.90 0.44
CA LEU A 147 -27.92 25.07 -0.09
C LEU A 147 -27.22 26.30 0.51
N LYS A 148 -26.34 26.92 -0.27
CA LYS A 148 -25.89 28.29 -0.02
C LYS A 148 -25.82 29.06 -1.34
N SER A 149 -26.85 29.85 -1.62
CA SER A 149 -26.67 31.30 -1.81
C SER A 149 -28.02 32.02 -1.92
N GLY A 150 -28.27 32.91 -0.96
CA GLY A 150 -29.18 34.07 -0.96
C GLY A 150 -30.26 34.19 -2.03
N ILE A 151 -31.51 33.94 -1.62
CA ILE A 151 -32.64 34.79 -2.03
C ILE A 151 -32.96 35.67 -0.81
N SER A 152 -32.66 36.96 -0.93
CA SER A 152 -33.09 37.96 0.05
C SER A 152 -34.57 38.22 -0.20
N LEU A 153 -35.46 37.68 0.65
CA LEU A 153 -36.84 38.15 0.72
C LEU A 153 -36.85 39.35 1.68
N LYS A 154 -36.72 40.56 1.13
CA LYS A 154 -37.19 41.75 1.85
C LYS A 154 -38.71 41.66 1.90
N LEU A 155 -39.27 41.40 3.09
CA LEU A 155 -40.65 41.76 3.36
C LEU A 155 -40.69 43.27 3.56
N ASP A 156 -41.01 44.01 2.50
CA ASP A 156 -41.50 45.37 2.65
C ASP A 156 -42.97 45.26 3.08
N GLN A 157 -43.20 45.23 4.39
CA GLN A 157 -44.55 45.49 4.92
C GLN A 157 -44.77 46.99 4.94
N ASN A 158 -45.51 47.49 3.95
CA ASN A 158 -46.29 48.71 4.05
C ASN A 158 -47.37 48.70 2.96
N PHE A 159 -48.57 48.30 3.33
CA PHE A 159 -49.80 48.73 2.68
C PHE A 159 -50.65 49.40 3.76
N SER A 160 -50.90 50.71 3.60
CA SER A 160 -52.04 51.40 4.21
C SER A 160 -53.31 51.10 3.43
#